data_AF-A0A1I1TNQ7-F1
#
_entry.id   AF-A0A1I1TNQ7-F1
#
_cell.length_a   1.000
_cell.length_b   1.000
_cell.length_c   1.000
_cell.angle_alpha   90.00
_cell.angle_beta   90.00
_cell.angle_gamma   90.00
#
_symmetry.space_group_name_H-M   'P 1'
#
loop_
_entity.id
_entity.type
_entity.pdbx_description
1 polymer ?
#
loop_
_entity_poly.entity_id
_entity_poly.type
_entity_poly.pdbx_seq_one_letter_code
_entity_poly.pdbx_strand_id
1 'polypeptide(L)'
;MNKSYFLLPVIVPLMLISTSVNAGTIYSTEAATNITNISAQLNGYSASTIGISGEIFSYGLTTDYGLYALPNPQGQNGPVSATVTNLQCSSTYHFKFTGDPKPPRTTSQGADLTFNTQACICTDFTEVDVAQTNIIQGIEPILVGTYGVGGWGNSTAPALASTLTDNLYYGQKEHEGIIYGENQAWDINTLWWSALEAGSENNSIEIELGAFYSLDKFIIQADTNDDYQVEYFQNNAWHSAWTATPAGNWGMVTRYSGVLNAIATNKIRISASGGDSLYAISEIAVFGKPVICNN
;
A
#
# COMPACT_ATOMS: atom_id res chain seq x y z
N MET A 1 -64.87 -80.84 19.36
CA MET A 1 -65.39 -79.48 19.11
C MET A 1 -64.38 -78.49 19.67
N ASN A 2 -63.56 -77.86 18.82
CA ASN A 2 -62.72 -76.72 19.16
C ASN A 2 -62.83 -75.75 17.98
N LYS A 3 -63.52 -74.62 18.18
CA LYS A 3 -63.58 -73.53 17.20
C LYS A 3 -62.56 -72.48 17.62
N SER A 4 -61.44 -72.41 16.90
CA SER A 4 -60.47 -71.31 16.99
C SER A 4 -61.07 -70.05 16.37
N TYR A 5 -61.05 -68.93 17.10
CA TYR A 5 -61.40 -67.61 16.58
C TYR A 5 -60.13 -66.97 15.99
N PHE A 6 -60.17 -66.66 14.70
CA PHE A 6 -59.15 -65.89 14.01
C PHE A 6 -59.39 -64.39 14.25
N LEU A 7 -58.42 -63.71 14.86
CA LEU A 7 -58.38 -62.25 14.95
C LEU A 7 -57.85 -61.70 13.62
N LEU A 8 -58.62 -60.81 12.98
CA LEU A 8 -58.16 -60.02 11.82
C LEU A 8 -57.30 -58.84 12.32
N PRO A 9 -56.15 -58.53 11.70
CA PRO A 9 -55.35 -57.38 12.07
C PRO A 9 -55.98 -56.08 11.53
N VAL A 10 -56.09 -55.07 12.39
CA VAL A 10 -56.43 -53.70 12.02
C VAL A 10 -55.22 -53.08 11.33
N ILE A 11 -55.35 -52.71 10.06
CA ILE A 11 -54.33 -51.95 9.33
C ILE A 11 -54.49 -50.47 9.72
N VAL A 12 -53.53 -49.94 10.46
CA VAL A 12 -53.40 -48.49 10.69
C VAL A 12 -52.64 -47.92 9.49
N PRO A 13 -53.19 -46.96 8.72
CA PRO A 13 -52.44 -46.34 7.63
C PRO A 13 -51.29 -45.52 8.22
N LEU A 14 -50.07 -45.83 7.78
CA LEU A 14 -48.87 -45.07 8.09
C LEU A 14 -48.98 -43.71 7.41
N MET A 15 -49.25 -42.67 8.21
CA MET A 15 -49.16 -41.28 7.75
C MET A 15 -47.68 -40.97 7.52
N LEU A 16 -47.28 -40.90 6.25
CA LEU A 16 -45.98 -40.35 5.85
C LEU A 16 -45.94 -38.88 6.29
N ILE A 17 -45.18 -38.60 7.35
CA ILE A 17 -44.81 -37.23 7.70
C ILE A 17 -43.84 -36.78 6.61
N SER A 18 -44.29 -35.90 5.71
CA SER A 18 -43.40 -35.19 4.81
C SER A 18 -42.43 -34.36 5.64
N THR A 19 -41.14 -34.69 5.62
CA THR A 19 -40.11 -33.76 6.09
C THR A 19 -40.15 -32.55 5.16
N SER A 20 -40.49 -31.37 5.71
CA SER A 20 -40.44 -30.13 4.95
C SER A 20 -38.99 -29.89 4.52
N VAL A 21 -38.70 -29.98 3.21
CA VAL A 21 -37.49 -29.37 2.67
C VAL A 21 -37.67 -27.87 2.90
N ASN A 22 -36.87 -27.27 3.78
CA ASN A 22 -37.00 -25.86 4.07
C ASN A 22 -36.78 -25.06 2.78
N ALA A 23 -37.81 -24.34 2.34
CA ALA A 23 -37.77 -23.53 1.14
C ALA A 23 -36.95 -22.27 1.45
N GLY A 24 -35.87 -22.05 0.70
CA GLY A 24 -34.91 -21.00 1.03
C GLY A 24 -34.00 -20.62 -0.12
N THR A 25 -33.28 -19.53 0.10
CA THR A 25 -32.26 -19.01 -0.82
C THR A 25 -30.96 -18.83 -0.05
N ILE A 26 -29.85 -19.28 -0.63
CA ILE A 26 -28.50 -19.16 -0.09
C ILE A 26 -27.69 -18.37 -1.10
N TYR A 27 -27.09 -17.29 -0.63
CA TYR A 27 -26.02 -16.58 -1.29
C TYR A 27 -24.74 -16.87 -0.51
N SER A 28 -23.72 -17.37 -1.19
CA SER A 28 -22.40 -17.63 -0.60
C SER A 28 -21.37 -16.73 -1.26
N THR A 29 -20.60 -15.99 -0.46
CA THR A 29 -19.38 -15.34 -0.95
C THR A 29 -18.29 -16.39 -1.06
N GLU A 30 -17.58 -16.44 -2.17
CA GLU A 30 -16.46 -17.35 -2.40
C GLU A 30 -15.17 -16.56 -2.60
N ALA A 31 -14.01 -17.20 -2.42
CA ALA A 31 -12.72 -16.53 -2.52
C ALA A 31 -12.53 -15.84 -3.88
N ALA A 32 -12.02 -14.61 -3.88
CA ALA A 32 -11.71 -13.89 -5.09
C ALA A 32 -10.57 -14.57 -5.88
N THR A 33 -10.61 -14.46 -7.19
CA THR A 33 -9.61 -15.01 -8.13
C THR A 33 -9.15 -13.94 -9.10
N ASN A 34 -8.15 -14.25 -9.95
CA ASN A 34 -7.64 -13.33 -10.97
C ASN A 34 -7.28 -11.95 -10.41
N ILE A 35 -6.73 -11.93 -9.19
CA ILE A 35 -6.38 -10.71 -8.47
C ILE A 35 -5.07 -10.17 -9.06
N THR A 36 -5.14 -8.96 -9.58
CA THR A 36 -3.99 -8.18 -10.07
C THR A 36 -3.70 -7.04 -9.07
N ASN A 37 -2.85 -6.10 -9.46
CA ASN A 37 -2.61 -4.87 -8.69
C ASN A 37 -3.78 -3.88 -8.75
N ILE A 38 -4.64 -3.93 -9.78
CA ILE A 38 -5.73 -2.96 -9.98
C ILE A 38 -7.10 -3.58 -10.26
N SER A 39 -7.21 -4.90 -10.26
CA SER A 39 -8.45 -5.62 -10.53
C SER A 39 -8.54 -6.95 -9.78
N ALA A 40 -9.76 -7.46 -9.63
CA ALA A 40 -10.03 -8.79 -9.10
C ALA A 40 -11.33 -9.35 -9.67
N GLN A 41 -11.47 -10.68 -9.67
CA GLN A 41 -12.74 -11.35 -9.88
C GLN A 41 -13.34 -11.75 -8.52
N LEU A 42 -14.48 -11.15 -8.17
CA LEU A 42 -15.26 -11.53 -7.00
C LEU A 42 -16.12 -12.73 -7.36
N ASN A 43 -16.06 -13.79 -6.55
CA ASN A 43 -16.79 -15.03 -6.79
C ASN A 43 -17.89 -15.23 -5.76
N GLY A 44 -18.98 -15.85 -6.19
CA GLY A 44 -20.08 -16.20 -5.33
C GLY A 44 -20.86 -17.38 -5.88
N TYR A 45 -21.79 -17.87 -5.07
CA TYR A 45 -22.67 -18.96 -5.44
C TYR A 45 -24.10 -18.66 -4.98
N SER A 46 -25.05 -18.87 -5.87
CA SER A 46 -26.48 -18.74 -5.58
C SER A 46 -27.15 -20.11 -5.60
N ALA A 47 -27.95 -20.40 -4.58
CA ALA A 47 -28.76 -21.62 -4.51
C ALA A 47 -30.15 -21.29 -3.98
N SER A 48 -31.19 -21.58 -4.73
CA SER A 48 -32.56 -21.30 -4.35
C SER A 48 -33.52 -22.37 -4.83
N THR A 49 -34.46 -22.73 -3.96
CA THR A 49 -35.64 -23.55 -4.30
C THR A 49 -36.87 -22.70 -4.59
N ILE A 50 -36.74 -21.37 -4.48
CA ILE A 50 -37.86 -20.42 -4.49
C ILE A 50 -37.64 -19.18 -5.38
N GLY A 51 -36.54 -19.17 -6.14
CA GLY A 51 -36.13 -18.06 -7.00
C GLY A 51 -35.00 -17.22 -6.42
N ILE A 52 -34.27 -16.54 -7.30
CA ILE A 52 -33.13 -15.67 -6.99
C ILE A 52 -33.48 -14.24 -7.42
N SER A 53 -33.14 -13.24 -6.62
CA SER A 53 -33.31 -11.83 -6.99
C SER A 53 -32.41 -10.90 -6.17
N GLY A 54 -32.08 -9.73 -6.73
CA GLY A 54 -31.35 -8.67 -6.03
C GLY A 54 -29.87 -8.94 -5.82
N GLU A 55 -29.28 -9.89 -6.56
CA GLU A 55 -27.89 -10.27 -6.36
C GLU A 55 -26.92 -9.12 -6.62
N ILE A 56 -25.98 -8.92 -5.70
CA ILE A 56 -24.99 -7.85 -5.75
C ILE A 56 -23.73 -8.24 -4.97
N PHE A 57 -22.57 -7.89 -5.52
CA PHE A 57 -21.33 -7.82 -4.76
C PHE A 57 -21.19 -6.42 -4.19
N SER A 58 -20.99 -6.31 -2.87
CA SER A 58 -20.52 -5.09 -2.22
C SER A 58 -19.03 -5.27 -1.90
N TYR A 59 -18.20 -4.29 -2.19
CA TYR A 59 -16.76 -4.36 -1.93
C TYR A 59 -16.16 -2.99 -1.56
N GLY A 60 -15.03 -2.97 -0.85
CA GLY A 60 -14.33 -1.75 -0.44
C GLY A 60 -13.12 -2.01 0.45
N LEU A 61 -12.39 -0.94 0.83
CA LEU A 61 -11.21 -1.04 1.70
C LEU A 61 -11.56 -1.37 3.16
N THR A 62 -12.83 -1.18 3.53
CA THR A 62 -13.37 -1.49 4.85
C THR A 62 -14.65 -2.31 4.69
N THR A 63 -15.16 -2.85 5.79
CA THR A 63 -16.44 -3.56 5.85
C THR A 63 -17.66 -2.68 5.57
N ASP A 64 -17.49 -1.36 5.39
CA ASP A 64 -18.55 -0.48 4.90
C ASP A 64 -18.73 -0.58 3.38
N TYR A 65 -17.78 -1.23 2.69
CA TYR A 65 -17.74 -1.50 1.26
C TYR A 65 -17.78 -0.21 0.39
N GLY A 66 -18.96 0.39 0.22
CA GLY A 66 -19.15 1.63 -0.55
C GLY A 66 -19.08 1.49 -2.07
N LEU A 67 -18.60 0.34 -2.60
CA LEU A 67 -18.61 0.02 -4.03
C LEU A 67 -19.44 -1.22 -4.31
N TYR A 68 -19.96 -1.32 -5.53
CA TYR A 68 -20.89 -2.37 -5.93
C TYR A 68 -20.62 -2.90 -7.34
N ALA A 69 -20.83 -4.20 -7.53
CA ALA A 69 -20.75 -4.85 -8.84
C ALA A 69 -21.89 -5.86 -9.02
N LEU A 70 -22.47 -5.91 -10.22
CA LEU A 70 -23.49 -6.89 -10.57
C LEU A 70 -22.82 -8.22 -10.95
N PRO A 71 -23.29 -9.36 -10.43
CA PRO A 71 -22.80 -10.68 -10.81
C PRO A 71 -23.22 -11.05 -12.23
N ASN A 72 -22.43 -11.91 -12.87
CA ASN A 72 -22.73 -12.58 -14.12
C ASN A 72 -22.38 -14.08 -14.01
N PRO A 73 -23.29 -15.01 -14.38
CA PRO A 73 -24.71 -14.77 -14.70
C PRO A 73 -25.51 -14.29 -13.48
N GLN A 74 -26.63 -13.62 -13.71
CA GLN A 74 -27.59 -13.22 -12.67
C GLN A 74 -28.85 -14.08 -12.74
N GLY A 75 -29.48 -14.35 -11.59
CA GLY A 75 -30.78 -15.01 -11.46
C GLY A 75 -30.73 -16.52 -11.59
N GLN A 76 -29.56 -17.14 -11.47
CA GLN A 76 -29.37 -18.56 -11.72
C GLN A 76 -28.76 -19.28 -10.52
N ASN A 77 -29.21 -20.52 -10.30
CA ASN A 77 -28.54 -21.40 -9.36
C ASN A 77 -27.17 -21.80 -9.93
N GLY A 78 -26.12 -21.57 -9.17
CA GLY A 78 -24.76 -21.88 -9.60
C GLY A 78 -23.75 -20.79 -9.25
N PRO A 79 -22.51 -20.96 -9.76
CA PRO A 79 -21.45 -19.98 -9.58
C PRO A 79 -21.77 -18.70 -10.35
N VAL A 80 -21.45 -17.57 -9.72
CA VAL A 80 -21.55 -16.23 -10.29
C VAL A 80 -20.26 -15.48 -10.02
N SER A 81 -19.93 -14.50 -10.86
CA SER A 81 -18.74 -13.68 -10.65
C SER A 81 -18.91 -12.25 -11.12
N ALA A 82 -18.07 -11.35 -10.63
CA ALA A 82 -17.96 -9.98 -11.12
C ALA A 82 -16.49 -9.55 -11.19
N THR A 83 -16.06 -9.01 -12.33
CA THR A 83 -14.74 -8.38 -12.44
C THR A 83 -14.83 -6.93 -11.99
N VAL A 84 -14.02 -6.56 -11.03
CA VAL A 84 -13.86 -5.19 -10.52
C VAL A 84 -12.50 -4.64 -10.93
N THR A 85 -12.44 -3.36 -11.32
CA THR A 85 -11.22 -2.67 -11.79
C THR A 85 -11.02 -1.35 -11.02
N ASN A 86 -9.92 -0.64 -11.31
CA ASN A 86 -9.53 0.61 -10.65
C ASN A 86 -9.35 0.44 -9.12
N LEU A 87 -8.89 -0.73 -8.70
CA LEU A 87 -8.53 -0.98 -7.30
C LEU A 87 -7.19 -0.32 -6.96
N GLN A 88 -7.02 0.03 -5.69
CA GLN A 88 -5.72 0.45 -5.16
C GLN A 88 -4.82 -0.78 -5.04
N CYS A 89 -3.60 -0.68 -5.57
CA CYS A 89 -2.58 -1.72 -5.42
C CYS A 89 -2.09 -1.83 -3.98
N SER A 90 -1.44 -2.95 -3.64
CA SER A 90 -0.96 -3.28 -2.29
C SER A 90 -2.01 -3.08 -1.17
N SER A 91 -3.30 -3.20 -1.48
CA SER A 91 -4.40 -2.92 -0.57
C SER A 91 -5.24 -4.16 -0.28
N THR A 92 -5.73 -4.25 0.96
CA THR A 92 -6.73 -5.24 1.36
C THR A 92 -8.13 -4.70 1.07
N TYR A 93 -8.93 -5.48 0.37
CA TYR A 93 -10.34 -5.21 0.11
C TYR A 93 -11.21 -6.24 0.82
N HIS A 94 -12.30 -5.76 1.42
CA HIS A 94 -13.43 -6.53 1.89
C HIS A 94 -14.46 -6.65 0.78
N PHE A 95 -15.13 -7.79 0.67
CA PHE A 95 -16.25 -7.99 -0.23
C PHE A 95 -17.23 -9.04 0.28
N LYS A 96 -18.48 -8.91 -0.16
CA LYS A 96 -19.56 -9.82 0.20
C LYS A 96 -20.56 -9.94 -0.94
N PHE A 97 -21.05 -11.16 -1.14
CA PHE A 97 -22.12 -11.47 -2.07
C PHE A 97 -23.46 -11.60 -1.33
N THR A 98 -24.47 -10.84 -1.78
CA THR A 98 -25.81 -10.83 -1.19
C THR A 98 -26.89 -10.82 -2.25
N GLY A 99 -28.12 -11.12 -1.85
CA GLY A 99 -29.31 -10.86 -2.66
C GLY A 99 -30.49 -10.41 -1.80
N ASP A 100 -31.67 -10.24 -2.38
CA ASP A 100 -32.84 -9.70 -1.69
C ASP A 100 -33.24 -10.57 -0.48
N PRO A 101 -33.27 -10.04 0.75
CA PRO A 101 -33.90 -10.71 1.87
C PRO A 101 -35.43 -10.55 1.74
N LYS A 102 -36.16 -11.61 1.36
CA LYS A 102 -37.63 -11.56 1.22
C LYS A 102 -38.34 -12.38 2.30
N PRO A 103 -38.96 -11.77 3.32
CA PRO A 103 -39.93 -12.47 4.17
C PRO A 103 -41.10 -13.01 3.30
N PRO A 104 -41.68 -14.19 3.58
CA PRO A 104 -41.47 -15.09 4.73
C PRO A 104 -40.36 -16.14 4.51
N ARG A 105 -39.43 -15.91 3.59
CA ARG A 105 -38.47 -16.92 3.10
C ARG A 105 -37.22 -16.95 3.99
N THR A 106 -36.62 -18.11 4.12
CA THR A 106 -35.29 -18.23 4.74
C THR A 106 -34.24 -17.79 3.71
N THR A 107 -33.58 -16.66 3.94
CA THR A 107 -32.47 -16.18 3.09
C THR A 107 -31.19 -16.18 3.90
N SER A 108 -30.20 -16.96 3.47
CA SER A 108 -28.83 -16.88 3.98
C SER A 108 -28.02 -15.95 3.08
N GLN A 109 -27.37 -14.97 3.69
CA GLN A 109 -26.50 -14.01 3.00
C GLN A 109 -25.05 -14.47 3.08
N GLY A 110 -24.22 -14.06 2.11
CA GLY A 110 -22.80 -14.38 2.11
C GLY A 110 -22.06 -13.79 3.30
N ALA A 111 -20.92 -14.37 3.65
CA ALA A 111 -20.00 -13.81 4.64
C ALA A 111 -19.18 -12.67 4.03
N ASP A 112 -18.61 -11.82 4.88
CA ASP A 112 -17.53 -10.93 4.48
C ASP A 112 -16.27 -11.77 4.23
N LEU A 113 -15.64 -11.58 3.07
CA LEU A 113 -14.33 -12.13 2.73
C LEU A 113 -13.39 -11.00 2.34
N THR A 114 -12.10 -11.26 2.40
CA THR A 114 -11.07 -10.31 1.97
C THR A 114 -10.23 -10.84 0.83
N PHE A 115 -9.67 -9.94 0.03
CA PHE A 115 -8.58 -10.24 -0.90
C PHE A 115 -7.54 -9.11 -0.87
N ASN A 116 -6.30 -9.42 -1.27
CA ASN A 116 -5.21 -8.46 -1.35
C ASN A 116 -4.84 -8.25 -2.81
N THR A 117 -4.94 -7.01 -3.30
CA THR A 117 -4.38 -6.66 -4.60
C THR A 117 -2.86 -6.86 -4.59
N GLN A 118 -2.30 -7.16 -5.75
CA GLN A 118 -0.85 -7.30 -5.90
C GLN A 118 -0.12 -5.97 -5.71
N ALA A 119 1.21 -6.06 -5.65
CA ALA A 119 2.11 -4.92 -5.53
C ALA A 119 1.83 -3.83 -6.57
N CYS A 120 2.05 -2.57 -6.19
CA CYS A 120 2.10 -1.49 -7.17
C CYS A 120 3.26 -1.70 -8.16
N ILE A 121 2.96 -1.69 -9.46
CA ILE A 121 3.93 -1.91 -10.54
C ILE A 121 3.78 -0.83 -11.61
N CYS A 122 4.91 -0.28 -12.07
CA CYS A 122 4.97 0.68 -13.18
C CYS A 122 6.22 0.40 -14.03
N THR A 123 6.32 -0.83 -14.55
CA THR A 123 7.47 -1.27 -15.36
C THR A 123 7.34 -0.95 -16.84
N ASP A 124 6.12 -0.81 -17.35
CA ASP A 124 5.83 -0.22 -18.66
C ASP A 124 5.14 1.13 -18.40
N PHE A 125 5.78 2.19 -18.85
CA PHE A 125 5.33 3.54 -18.61
C PHE A 125 5.67 4.46 -19.77
N THR A 126 4.92 5.55 -19.87
CA THR A 126 5.23 6.67 -20.74
C THR A 126 5.44 7.91 -19.89
N GLU A 127 6.61 8.54 -20.03
CA GLU A 127 6.85 9.85 -19.42
C GLU A 127 5.89 10.87 -20.01
N VAL A 128 5.28 11.67 -19.14
CA VAL A 128 4.57 12.86 -19.58
C VAL A 128 5.61 13.84 -20.12
N ASP A 129 5.37 14.37 -21.32
CA ASP A 129 6.28 15.32 -21.99
C ASP A 129 6.22 16.70 -21.31
N VAL A 130 6.86 16.79 -20.15
CA VAL A 130 7.03 18.00 -19.35
C VAL A 130 8.49 18.16 -18.96
N ALA A 131 8.88 19.40 -18.61
CA ALA A 131 10.19 19.65 -18.05
C ALA A 131 10.36 18.88 -16.74
N GLN A 132 11.56 18.37 -16.52
CA GLN A 132 11.93 17.71 -15.27
C GLN A 132 12.00 18.74 -14.14
N THR A 133 11.46 18.40 -12.97
CA THR A 133 11.45 19.25 -11.77
C THR A 133 12.00 18.52 -10.57
N ASN A 134 12.31 19.22 -9.48
CA ASN A 134 12.47 18.59 -8.16
C ASN A 134 11.09 18.11 -7.70
N ILE A 135 10.82 16.81 -7.83
CA ILE A 135 9.49 16.21 -7.63
C ILE A 135 9.13 16.00 -6.16
N ILE A 136 10.11 16.10 -5.26
CA ILE A 136 9.88 15.98 -3.82
C ILE A 136 9.72 17.33 -3.12
N GLN A 137 9.83 18.44 -3.87
CA GLN A 137 9.78 19.77 -3.26
C GLN A 137 8.47 20.00 -2.49
N GLY A 138 8.58 20.30 -1.20
CA GLY A 138 7.44 20.55 -0.30
C GLY A 138 6.69 19.29 0.14
N ILE A 139 7.17 18.09 -0.19
CA ILE A 139 6.63 16.84 0.37
C ILE A 139 7.21 16.65 1.78
N GLU A 140 6.34 16.48 2.78
CA GLU A 140 6.74 16.14 4.14
C GLU A 140 7.30 14.70 4.20
N PRO A 141 8.58 14.49 4.52
CA PRO A 141 9.13 13.16 4.67
C PRO A 141 8.61 12.45 5.93
N ILE A 142 8.51 11.14 5.85
CA ILE A 142 8.17 10.26 6.96
C ILE A 142 9.47 9.79 7.61
N LEU A 143 9.69 10.20 8.86
CA LEU A 143 10.84 9.76 9.65
C LEU A 143 10.54 8.42 10.32
N VAL A 144 11.33 7.40 10.02
CA VAL A 144 11.23 6.07 10.63
C VAL A 144 12.38 5.88 11.60
N GLY A 145 12.06 5.82 12.89
CA GLY A 145 13.02 5.65 13.98
C GLY A 145 13.22 6.91 14.83
N THR A 146 14.36 7.03 15.50
CA THR A 146 14.63 8.07 16.51
C THR A 146 15.73 9.03 16.06
N TYR A 147 15.39 10.31 15.90
CA TYR A 147 16.31 11.37 15.46
C TYR A 147 16.67 12.32 16.61
N GLY A 148 17.78 13.04 16.48
CA GLY A 148 18.26 14.00 17.49
C GLY A 148 18.89 13.37 18.72
N VAL A 149 19.48 12.17 18.58
CA VAL A 149 20.13 11.40 19.65
C VAL A 149 21.62 11.20 19.36
N GLY A 150 22.45 11.24 20.41
CA GLY A 150 23.90 11.06 20.30
C GLY A 150 24.65 12.25 19.67
N GLY A 151 24.15 13.47 19.89
CA GLY A 151 24.77 14.71 19.38
C GLY A 151 26.06 15.06 20.11
N TRP A 152 26.88 15.92 19.51
CA TRP A 152 28.20 16.27 20.00
C TRP A 152 28.32 17.77 20.37
N GLY A 153 28.88 18.05 21.55
CA GLY A 153 29.16 19.43 21.97
C GLY A 153 27.91 20.29 22.11
N ASN A 154 27.75 21.28 21.23
CA ASN A 154 26.65 22.26 21.24
C ASN A 154 25.59 21.95 20.18
N SER A 155 25.27 20.67 19.98
CA SER A 155 24.27 20.24 19.00
C SER A 155 22.95 20.99 19.16
N THR A 156 22.31 21.32 18.05
CA THR A 156 20.97 21.91 18.05
C THR A 156 19.93 20.81 18.15
N ALA A 157 18.67 21.17 18.42
CA ALA A 157 17.58 20.24 18.11
C ALA A 157 17.66 19.79 16.64
N PRO A 158 17.27 18.54 16.32
CA PRO A 158 17.22 18.09 14.93
C PRO A 158 16.25 18.97 14.13
N ALA A 159 16.60 19.27 12.89
CA ALA A 159 15.74 19.98 11.96
C ALA A 159 14.44 19.20 11.71
N LEU A 160 13.39 19.91 11.30
CA LEU A 160 12.12 19.30 10.93
C LEU A 160 12.27 18.51 9.63
N ALA A 161 11.51 17.43 9.46
CA ALA A 161 11.54 16.64 8.24
C ALA A 161 11.22 17.50 6.99
N SER A 162 10.29 18.45 7.13
CA SER A 162 9.91 19.43 6.12
C SER A 162 11.08 20.19 5.49
N THR A 163 12.19 20.39 6.22
CA THR A 163 13.34 21.16 5.71
C THR A 163 14.25 20.33 4.84
N LEU A 164 14.01 19.04 4.66
CA LEU A 164 14.81 18.19 3.77
C LEU A 164 14.40 18.29 2.31
N THR A 165 13.26 18.92 2.03
CA THR A 165 12.64 18.95 0.70
C THR A 165 12.17 20.35 0.34
N ASP A 166 12.63 21.38 1.06
CA ASP A 166 12.21 22.77 0.82
C ASP A 166 12.98 23.43 -0.33
N ASN A 167 13.93 22.71 -0.92
CA ASN A 167 14.83 23.14 -1.98
C ASN A 167 15.84 24.21 -1.50
N LEU A 168 16.13 24.27 -0.19
CA LEU A 168 17.11 25.15 0.43
C LEU A 168 18.38 24.37 0.83
N TYR A 169 19.22 24.10 -0.16
CA TYR A 169 20.56 23.58 0.09
C TYR A 169 21.38 24.54 0.95
N TYR A 170 22.03 24.01 1.99
CA TYR A 170 23.07 24.71 2.75
C TYR A 170 24.26 25.02 1.81
N GLY A 171 24.19 26.12 1.07
CA GLY A 171 25.36 26.73 0.42
C GLY A 171 25.05 27.40 -0.91
N GLN A 172 23.80 27.31 -1.37
CA GLN A 172 23.33 28.13 -2.48
C GLN A 172 22.94 29.50 -1.90
N LYS A 173 23.69 30.56 -2.24
CA LYS A 173 23.27 31.95 -2.01
C LYS A 173 21.85 32.10 -2.61
N GLU A 174 20.91 32.87 -2.06
CA GLU A 174 20.99 34.32 -1.84
C GLU A 174 19.93 34.84 -0.84
N HIS A 175 20.14 36.10 -0.42
CA HIS A 175 19.31 36.99 0.43
C HIS A 175 19.48 36.91 1.96
N GLU A 176 19.97 38.03 2.52
CA GLU A 176 19.90 38.43 3.94
C GLU A 176 20.89 37.82 4.96
N GLY A 177 22.05 37.36 4.51
CA GLY A 177 23.25 37.42 5.38
C GLY A 177 23.40 36.33 6.45
N ILE A 178 22.80 35.16 6.27
CA ILE A 178 23.12 33.96 7.06
C ILE A 178 23.73 32.90 6.14
N ILE A 179 24.93 32.44 6.47
CA ILE A 179 25.68 31.42 5.73
C ILE A 179 25.25 30.06 6.27
N TYR A 180 24.47 29.34 5.48
CA TYR A 180 24.13 27.93 5.66
C TYR A 180 24.92 27.19 4.58
N GLY A 181 26.11 26.65 4.84
CA GLY A 181 27.04 26.20 3.79
C GLY A 181 27.56 24.78 4.01
N GLU A 182 28.07 24.15 2.95
CA GLU A 182 28.99 23.00 3.07
C GLU A 182 30.12 23.33 4.05
N ASN A 183 30.67 22.33 4.74
CA ASN A 183 31.60 22.51 5.86
C ASN A 183 30.94 23.25 7.03
N GLN A 184 29.83 22.70 7.53
CA GLN A 184 29.27 23.01 8.85
C GLN A 184 29.16 21.74 9.69
N ALA A 185 29.08 21.90 11.01
CA ALA A 185 28.96 20.77 11.92
C ALA A 185 27.71 19.96 11.58
N TRP A 186 27.87 18.63 11.55
CA TRP A 186 26.85 17.69 11.13
C TRP A 186 25.57 17.77 11.95
N ASP A 187 25.62 18.20 13.21
CA ASP A 187 24.51 18.22 14.18
C ASP A 187 23.99 19.63 14.51
N ILE A 188 24.19 20.58 13.60
CA ILE A 188 23.69 21.95 13.71
C ILE A 188 22.75 22.26 12.55
N ASN A 189 21.48 22.49 12.86
CA ASN A 189 20.39 22.80 11.90
C ASN A 189 20.21 21.77 10.77
N THR A 190 20.53 20.51 11.05
CA THR A 190 20.36 19.35 10.18
C THR A 190 19.38 18.38 10.81
N LEU A 191 18.85 17.43 10.04
CA LEU A 191 18.26 16.23 10.61
C LEU A 191 19.40 15.24 10.89
N TRP A 192 19.72 15.04 12.17
CA TRP A 192 20.90 14.27 12.60
C TRP A 192 20.56 13.17 13.60
N TRP A 193 21.39 12.12 13.66
CA TRP A 193 21.28 11.03 14.64
C TRP A 193 22.58 10.21 14.72
N SER A 194 22.82 9.59 15.87
CA SER A 194 23.84 8.56 16.04
C SER A 194 23.22 7.17 15.92
N ALA A 195 23.78 6.27 15.12
CA ALA A 195 23.32 4.88 15.03
C ALA A 195 23.72 4.00 16.23
N LEU A 196 24.44 4.59 17.20
CA LEU A 196 24.84 3.91 18.45
C LEU A 196 23.78 4.03 19.55
N GLU A 197 22.76 4.86 19.34
CA GLU A 197 21.69 5.10 20.30
C GLU A 197 20.52 4.14 20.07
N ALA A 198 19.79 3.84 21.14
CA ALA A 198 18.68 2.90 21.06
C ALA A 198 17.54 3.46 20.20
N GLY A 199 17.11 2.68 19.20
CA GLY A 199 16.00 3.04 18.32
C GLY A 199 16.39 3.95 17.15
N SER A 200 17.69 4.18 16.92
CA SER A 200 18.22 4.93 15.78
C SER A 200 19.07 4.09 14.82
N GLU A 201 19.24 2.80 15.10
CA GLU A 201 20.17 1.89 14.42
C GLU A 201 19.77 1.62 12.96
N ASN A 202 18.47 1.74 12.65
CA ASN A 202 17.91 1.50 11.32
C ASN A 202 17.05 2.69 10.86
N ASN A 203 17.43 3.90 11.26
CA ASN A 203 16.73 5.11 10.86
C ASN A 203 16.64 5.22 9.34
N SER A 204 15.48 5.63 8.86
CA SER A 204 15.29 5.94 7.44
C SER A 204 14.27 7.04 7.23
N ILE A 205 14.45 7.76 6.13
CA ILE A 205 13.58 8.85 5.69
C ILE A 205 12.83 8.32 4.47
N GLU A 206 11.52 8.16 4.60
CA GLU A 206 10.67 7.71 3.50
C GLU A 206 9.90 8.88 2.89
N ILE A 207 9.83 8.95 1.57
CA ILE A 207 9.09 9.99 0.86
C ILE A 207 8.10 9.32 -0.08
N GLU A 208 6.81 9.55 0.17
CA GLU A 208 5.69 9.10 -0.66
C GLU A 208 5.41 10.17 -1.73
N LEU A 209 5.51 9.81 -3.01
CA LEU A 209 5.40 10.76 -4.12
C LEU A 209 3.95 11.08 -4.51
N GLY A 210 2.98 10.32 -3.99
CA GLY A 210 1.55 10.44 -4.29
C GLY A 210 1.12 9.97 -5.69
N ALA A 211 2.07 9.82 -6.62
CA ALA A 211 1.90 9.26 -7.96
C ALA A 211 3.20 8.59 -8.42
N PHE A 212 3.17 7.88 -9.54
CA PHE A 212 4.39 7.36 -10.15
C PHE A 212 5.13 8.46 -10.92
N TYR A 213 6.46 8.46 -10.76
CA TYR A 213 7.40 9.30 -11.48
C TYR A 213 8.53 8.46 -12.05
N SER A 214 9.09 8.91 -13.18
CA SER A 214 10.37 8.47 -13.71
C SER A 214 11.46 9.38 -13.13
N LEU A 215 12.29 8.82 -12.26
CA LEU A 215 13.38 9.51 -11.57
C LEU A 215 14.70 9.20 -12.28
N ASP A 216 15.59 10.18 -12.44
CA ASP A 216 16.90 9.93 -13.04
C ASP A 216 18.06 10.67 -12.34
N LYS A 217 17.77 11.55 -11.37
CA LYS A 217 18.81 12.35 -10.72
C LYS A 217 18.45 12.65 -9.28
N PHE A 218 19.44 12.46 -8.41
CA PHE A 218 19.35 12.68 -6.98
C PHE A 218 20.45 13.66 -6.55
N ILE A 219 20.11 14.49 -5.58
CA ILE A 219 21.05 15.38 -4.91
C ILE A 219 20.80 15.23 -3.40
N ILE A 220 21.85 14.93 -2.65
CA ILE A 220 21.79 14.85 -1.19
C ILE A 220 22.88 15.72 -0.62
N GLN A 221 22.50 16.57 0.33
CA GLN A 221 23.43 17.23 1.21
C GLN A 221 23.39 16.60 2.59
N ALA A 222 24.52 16.02 2.99
CA ALA A 222 24.60 15.17 4.18
C ALA A 222 26.03 15.14 4.73
N ASP A 223 26.25 14.48 5.87
CA ASP A 223 27.59 14.38 6.47
C ASP A 223 28.60 13.77 5.48
N THR A 224 29.82 14.31 5.53
CA THR A 224 30.92 14.02 4.62
C THR A 224 31.47 12.60 4.68
N ASN A 225 31.42 11.93 5.84
CA ASN A 225 32.22 10.70 6.05
C ASN A 225 31.40 9.39 6.02
N ASP A 226 30.09 9.48 5.80
CA ASP A 226 29.18 8.32 5.70
C ASP A 226 28.59 8.10 4.30
N ASP A 227 28.08 6.89 4.09
CA ASP A 227 27.26 6.51 2.95
C ASP A 227 25.79 6.86 3.20
N TYR A 228 25.15 7.52 2.23
CA TYR A 228 23.70 7.76 2.24
C TYR A 228 23.07 7.01 1.07
N GLN A 229 22.44 5.89 1.37
CA GLN A 229 21.83 5.01 0.38
C GLN A 229 20.43 5.50 0.03
N VAL A 230 20.18 5.71 -1.26
CA VAL A 230 18.88 5.99 -1.83
C VAL A 230 18.31 4.71 -2.42
N GLU A 231 17.12 4.36 -1.99
CA GLU A 231 16.35 3.22 -2.47
C GLU A 231 15.00 3.67 -3.02
N TYR A 232 14.47 2.92 -3.97
CA TYR A 232 13.14 3.09 -4.51
C TYR A 232 12.30 1.85 -4.28
N PHE A 233 10.99 2.05 -4.13
CA PHE A 233 10.06 0.95 -3.94
C PHE A 233 9.49 0.48 -5.28
N GLN A 234 9.57 -0.82 -5.55
CA GLN A 234 8.98 -1.44 -6.74
C GLN A 234 8.71 -2.92 -6.47
N ASN A 235 7.59 -3.45 -6.96
CA ASN A 235 7.21 -4.87 -6.80
C ASN A 235 7.20 -5.33 -5.33
N ASN A 236 6.74 -4.46 -4.41
CA ASN A 236 6.68 -4.71 -2.98
C ASN A 236 8.06 -4.97 -2.33
N ALA A 237 9.12 -4.42 -2.91
CA ALA A 237 10.48 -4.51 -2.40
C ALA A 237 11.24 -3.20 -2.60
N TRP A 238 12.22 -2.97 -1.74
CA TRP A 238 13.19 -1.88 -1.87
C TRP A 238 14.33 -2.29 -2.78
N HIS A 239 14.73 -1.39 -3.68
CA HIS A 239 15.84 -1.56 -4.62
C HIS A 239 16.78 -0.37 -4.52
N SER A 240 18.08 -0.58 -4.70
CA SER A 240 19.06 0.51 -4.68
C SER A 240 18.96 1.37 -5.95
N ALA A 241 18.84 2.69 -5.78
CA ALA A 241 18.93 3.66 -6.86
C ALA A 241 20.37 4.20 -7.00
N TRP A 242 20.91 4.68 -5.89
CA TRP A 242 22.20 5.37 -5.82
C TRP A 242 22.68 5.44 -4.38
N THR A 243 24.00 5.48 -4.17
CA THR A 243 24.60 5.75 -2.86
C THR A 243 25.44 7.01 -2.97
N ALA A 244 25.12 8.00 -2.13
CA ALA A 244 25.98 9.15 -1.92
C ALA A 244 27.15 8.71 -1.02
N THR A 245 28.27 8.32 -1.64
CA THR A 245 29.45 7.83 -0.90
C THR A 245 30.15 8.94 -0.15
N PRO A 246 31.00 8.64 0.85
CA PRO A 246 31.79 9.65 1.56
C PRO A 246 32.52 10.60 0.61
N ALA A 247 32.44 11.90 0.90
CA ALA A 247 33.06 12.96 0.13
C ALA A 247 33.44 14.13 1.06
N GLY A 248 34.68 14.63 0.95
CA GLY A 248 35.17 15.69 1.82
C GLY A 248 35.79 15.17 3.12
N ASN A 249 36.25 16.10 3.97
CA ASN A 249 37.01 15.78 5.17
C ASN A 249 36.34 16.24 6.47
N TRP A 250 35.29 17.07 6.40
CA TRP A 250 34.59 17.58 7.58
C TRP A 250 33.23 18.21 7.25
N GLY A 251 32.23 17.89 8.06
CA GLY A 251 30.93 18.56 8.07
C GLY A 251 29.98 18.11 6.97
N MET A 252 29.12 19.01 6.50
CA MET A 252 28.13 18.73 5.46
C MET A 252 28.70 18.92 4.03
N VAL A 253 28.33 18.04 3.10
CA VAL A 253 28.70 18.11 1.66
C VAL A 253 27.52 17.78 0.76
N THR A 254 27.43 18.46 -0.39
CA THR A 254 26.43 18.14 -1.42
C THR A 254 27.00 17.12 -2.42
N ARG A 255 26.24 16.04 -2.63
CA ARG A 255 26.58 14.95 -3.57
C ARG A 255 25.51 14.85 -4.64
N TYR A 256 25.96 14.55 -5.85
CA TYR A 256 25.12 14.47 -7.05
C TYR A 256 25.26 13.08 -7.64
N SER A 257 24.15 12.43 -7.97
CA SER A 257 24.20 11.12 -8.66
C SER A 257 24.68 11.22 -10.10
N GLY A 258 24.67 12.43 -10.69
CA GLY A 258 24.63 12.59 -12.13
C GLY A 258 23.29 12.12 -12.70
N VAL A 259 23.23 11.93 -14.03
CA VAL A 259 22.05 11.35 -14.68
C VAL A 259 22.17 9.83 -14.66
N LEU A 260 21.15 9.18 -14.13
CA LEU A 260 21.01 7.73 -14.03
C LEU A 260 20.09 7.23 -15.15
N ASN A 261 19.96 5.90 -15.25
CA ASN A 261 18.86 5.32 -15.99
C ASN A 261 17.54 5.64 -15.28
N ALA A 262 16.48 5.87 -16.06
CA ALA A 262 15.14 6.16 -15.55
C ALA A 262 14.64 5.07 -14.59
N ILE A 263 14.16 5.48 -13.42
CA ILE A 263 13.60 4.63 -12.36
C ILE A 263 12.14 5.02 -12.15
N ALA A 264 11.21 4.13 -12.49
CA ALA A 264 9.79 4.35 -12.23
C ALA A 264 9.40 3.89 -10.82
N THR A 265 8.99 4.83 -9.98
CA THR A 265 8.54 4.56 -8.60
C THR A 265 7.55 5.62 -8.12
N ASN A 266 6.84 5.33 -7.04
CA ASN A 266 5.98 6.25 -6.31
C ASN A 266 6.48 6.50 -4.87
N LYS A 267 7.61 5.90 -4.48
CA LYS A 267 8.12 5.98 -3.11
C LYS A 267 9.64 5.78 -3.10
N ILE A 268 10.34 6.61 -2.33
CA ILE A 268 11.78 6.48 -2.09
C ILE A 268 12.08 6.40 -0.60
N ARG A 269 13.26 5.85 -0.27
CA ARG A 269 13.80 5.78 1.09
C ARG A 269 15.26 6.17 1.08
N ILE A 270 15.68 6.90 2.11
CA ILE A 270 17.07 7.24 2.35
C ILE A 270 17.47 6.68 3.72
N SER A 271 18.59 5.99 3.77
CA SER A 271 19.22 5.50 5.00
C SER A 271 20.71 5.81 5.00
N ALA A 272 21.33 5.86 6.17
CA ALA A 272 22.75 6.13 6.32
C ALA A 272 23.50 4.95 6.95
N SER A 273 24.76 4.78 6.58
CA SER A 273 25.62 3.72 7.09
C SER A 273 27.10 4.07 6.94
N GLY A 274 27.96 3.35 7.66
CA GLY A 274 29.41 3.52 7.53
C GLY A 274 29.95 4.62 8.44
N GLY A 275 31.08 5.20 8.02
CA GLY A 275 31.74 6.31 8.71
C GLY A 275 31.93 6.12 10.21
N ASP A 276 31.59 7.15 10.98
CA ASP A 276 31.70 7.17 12.44
C ASP A 276 30.36 6.94 13.16
N SER A 277 29.32 6.56 12.40
CA SER A 277 27.96 6.33 12.89
C SER A 277 27.22 7.59 13.36
N LEU A 278 27.70 8.79 13.00
CA LEU A 278 27.06 10.08 13.27
C LEU A 278 26.52 10.68 11.98
N TYR A 279 25.24 10.45 11.72
CA TYR A 279 24.65 10.75 10.42
C TYR A 279 23.86 12.06 10.46
N ALA A 280 23.88 12.80 9.34
CA ALA A 280 23.10 14.00 9.17
C ALA A 280 22.71 14.24 7.72
N ILE A 281 21.50 14.77 7.50
CA ILE A 281 21.03 15.26 6.21
C ILE A 281 20.47 16.67 6.40
N SER A 282 20.84 17.59 5.53
CA SER A 282 20.24 18.93 5.48
C SER A 282 19.24 19.08 4.34
N GLU A 283 19.45 18.41 3.20
CA GLU A 283 18.60 18.61 2.03
C GLU A 283 18.65 17.43 1.05
N ILE A 284 17.53 17.18 0.39
CA ILE A 284 17.33 16.15 -0.64
C ILE A 284 16.57 16.79 -1.81
N ALA A 285 17.06 16.57 -3.04
CA ALA A 285 16.24 16.75 -4.24
C ALA A 285 16.28 15.50 -5.08
N VAL A 286 15.13 15.23 -5.68
CA VAL A 286 14.93 14.14 -6.62
C VAL A 286 14.32 14.74 -7.85
N PHE A 287 14.94 14.53 -9.00
CA PHE A 287 14.44 15.07 -10.25
C PHE A 287 13.83 13.96 -11.09
N GLY A 288 12.66 14.25 -11.64
CA GLY A 288 11.93 13.31 -12.47
C GLY A 288 10.77 13.94 -13.21
N LYS A 289 10.02 13.09 -13.91
CA LYS A 289 8.79 13.47 -14.61
C LYS A 289 7.64 12.56 -14.18
N PRO A 290 6.39 13.06 -14.16
CA PRO A 290 5.22 12.22 -14.01
C PRO A 290 5.19 11.15 -15.10
N VAL A 291 4.67 9.97 -14.77
CA VAL A 291 4.47 8.91 -15.76
C VAL A 291 3.03 8.41 -15.77
N ILE A 292 2.61 7.90 -16.92
CA ILE A 292 1.40 7.09 -17.06
C ILE A 292 1.86 5.63 -17.11
N CYS A 293 1.42 4.83 -16.15
CA CYS A 293 1.68 3.39 -16.16
C CYS A 293 0.73 2.74 -17.18
N ASN A 294 1.27 1.94 -18.10
CA ASN A 294 0.51 1.33 -19.20
C ASN A 294 -0.10 -0.04 -18.82
N ASN A 295 -0.04 -0.40 -17.53
CA ASN A 295 -0.38 -1.73 -17.00
C ASN A 295 -1.86 -1.90 -16.66
#